data_AF-D5SRU8-F1
#
_entry.id   AF-D5SRU8-F1
#
_cell.length_a   1.000
_cell.length_b   1.000
_cell.length_c   1.000
_cell.angle_alpha   90.00
_cell.angle_beta   90.00
_cell.angle_gamma   90.00
#
_symmetry.space_group_name_H-M   'P 1'
#
loop_
_entity.id
_entity.type
_entity.pdbx_description
1 polymer ?
#
loop_
_entity_poly.entity_id
_entity_poly.type
_entity_poly.pdbx_seq_one_letter_code
_entity_poly.pdbx_strand_id
1 'polypeptide(L)'
;MRRLTWLEREQFFEIAESRPRTCREWQCYAFDVDHSIYSEIPSPYKENPDEDSFPSPVRRWYGRIDDQLFLIDVFFVICPNECQVWIPFSDSHEFAWQTLQDLQLLPAAIRTNRTSGISNDSKSRIRTVFRHDDRGFDYPIYNGASDDDAESLIHFLRSQDSTIVYSLGEPEPSISWVAIESSGASRIHRARYNSRTSTISVGCEMSKESQNDFFVYSESPELDARRYSIRNGIVVNML
;
A
#
# COMPACT_ATOMS: atom_id res chain seq x y z
N MET A 1 23.89 -4.07 -16.92
CA MET A 1 23.69 -2.92 -16.01
C MET A 1 22.32 -2.37 -16.34
N ARG A 2 21.36 -2.47 -15.42
CA ARG A 2 19.97 -2.01 -15.63
C ARG A 2 19.94 -0.49 -15.78
N ARG A 3 19.05 0.05 -16.63
CA ARG A 3 18.99 1.48 -16.96
C ARG A 3 17.61 2.09 -16.71
N LEU A 4 17.54 3.00 -15.73
CA LEU A 4 16.40 3.90 -15.54
C LEU A 4 16.40 5.01 -16.60
N THR A 5 15.26 5.22 -17.25
CA THR A 5 15.02 6.33 -18.19
C THR A 5 13.68 6.99 -17.90
N TRP A 6 13.66 8.31 -17.70
CA TRP A 6 12.43 9.09 -17.61
C TRP A 6 11.90 9.43 -19.00
N LEU A 7 10.59 9.39 -19.17
CA LEU A 7 9.91 9.53 -20.45
C LEU A 7 8.91 10.68 -20.39
N GLU A 8 8.70 11.35 -21.53
CA GLU A 8 7.50 12.18 -21.70
C GLU A 8 6.26 11.29 -21.84
N ARG A 9 5.09 11.87 -21.54
CA ARG A 9 3.81 11.16 -21.58
C ARG A 9 3.55 10.49 -22.93
N GLU A 10 3.75 11.23 -24.02
CA GLU A 10 3.49 10.76 -25.38
C GLU A 10 4.41 9.57 -25.73
N GLN A 11 5.69 9.65 -25.36
CA GLN A 11 6.66 8.57 -25.56
C GLN A 11 6.27 7.31 -24.78
N PHE A 12 5.82 7.49 -23.53
CA PHE A 12 5.38 6.37 -22.70
C PHE A 12 4.21 5.62 -23.35
N PHE A 13 3.17 6.35 -23.76
CA PHE A 13 1.98 5.73 -24.36
C PHE A 13 2.25 5.15 -25.74
N GLU A 14 3.11 5.78 -26.56
CA GLU A 14 3.54 5.21 -27.84
C GLU A 14 4.21 3.83 -27.65
N ILE A 15 5.13 3.72 -26.67
CA ILE A 15 5.77 2.44 -26.34
C ILE A 15 4.73 1.45 -25.80
N ALA A 16 3.85 1.88 -24.89
CA ALA A 16 2.84 1.01 -24.29
C ALA A 16 1.86 0.44 -25.34
N GLU A 17 1.41 1.27 -26.28
CA GLU A 17 0.47 0.91 -27.35
C GLU A 17 1.12 0.02 -28.43
N SER A 18 2.44 0.11 -28.60
CA SER A 18 3.20 -0.75 -29.52
C SER A 18 3.34 -2.19 -29.04
N ARG A 19 3.09 -2.47 -27.74
CA ARG A 19 3.21 -3.81 -27.15
C ARG A 19 1.98 -4.66 -27.46
N PRO A 20 2.11 -6.00 -27.51
CA PRO A 20 0.97 -6.90 -27.61
C PRO A 20 -0.10 -6.56 -26.56
N ARG A 21 -1.38 -6.71 -26.93
CA ARG A 21 -2.52 -6.51 -26.01
C ARG A 21 -2.56 -7.63 -24.95
N THR A 22 -1.72 -7.49 -23.93
CA THR A 22 -1.83 -8.19 -22.64
C THR A 22 -1.95 -7.19 -21.49
N CYS A 23 -1.61 -5.92 -21.74
CA CYS A 23 -1.36 -4.88 -20.75
C CYS A 23 -2.59 -4.11 -20.21
N ARG A 24 -3.73 -4.77 -19.94
CA ARG A 24 -4.87 -4.07 -19.26
C ARG A 24 -4.81 -4.13 -17.74
N GLU A 25 -3.94 -4.96 -17.19
CA GLU A 25 -3.80 -5.16 -15.75
C GLU A 25 -2.54 -4.42 -15.28
N TRP A 26 -2.63 -3.73 -14.13
CA TRP A 26 -1.53 -2.96 -13.56
C TRP A 26 -1.21 -3.50 -12.17
N GLN A 27 0.08 -3.69 -11.91
CA GLN A 27 0.56 -3.90 -10.54
C GLN A 27 0.79 -2.54 -9.90
N CYS A 28 0.38 -2.39 -8.65
CA CYS A 28 0.55 -1.17 -7.89
C CYS A 28 1.39 -1.43 -6.65
N TYR A 29 2.39 -0.59 -6.45
CA TYR A 29 3.26 -0.61 -5.28
C TYR A 29 3.12 0.73 -4.56
N ALA A 30 2.67 0.70 -3.32
CA ALA A 30 2.64 1.87 -2.45
C ALA A 30 3.94 1.97 -1.65
N PHE A 31 4.50 3.17 -1.59
CA PHE A 31 5.73 3.48 -0.86
C PHE A 31 5.62 4.82 -0.15
N ASP A 32 6.37 4.96 0.94
CA ASP A 32 6.66 6.27 1.52
C ASP A 32 7.50 7.09 0.55
N VAL A 33 7.20 8.39 0.44
CA VAL A 33 7.90 9.33 -0.44
C VAL A 33 8.26 10.63 0.29
N ASP A 34 9.47 11.15 0.02
CA ASP A 34 9.92 12.46 0.48
C ASP A 34 9.60 13.57 -0.55
N HIS A 35 9.41 14.80 -0.07
CA HIS A 35 9.32 15.99 -0.90
C HIS A 35 10.54 16.21 -1.81
N SER A 36 11.73 15.65 -1.50
CA SER A 36 12.90 15.74 -2.38
C SER A 36 12.67 15.14 -3.77
N ILE A 37 11.64 14.30 -3.95
CA ILE A 37 11.27 13.67 -5.23
C ILE A 37 11.15 14.68 -6.38
N TYR A 38 10.69 15.90 -6.10
CA TYR A 38 10.54 16.97 -7.10
C TYR A 38 11.85 17.48 -7.68
N SER A 39 12.95 17.29 -6.96
CA SER A 39 14.29 17.69 -7.38
C SER A 39 15.11 16.52 -7.92
N GLU A 40 14.78 15.29 -7.53
CA GLU A 40 15.52 14.09 -7.94
C GLU A 40 15.05 13.52 -9.28
N ILE A 41 13.79 13.75 -9.67
CA ILE A 41 13.29 13.36 -10.99
C ILE A 41 13.57 14.49 -11.99
N PRO A 42 14.43 14.27 -13.02
CA PRO A 42 14.82 15.32 -13.96
C PRO A 42 13.73 15.72 -14.96
N SER A 43 12.65 14.94 -15.07
CA SER A 43 11.52 15.23 -15.95
C SER A 43 10.43 15.98 -15.18
N PRO A 44 9.80 17.01 -15.76
CA PRO A 44 8.68 17.68 -15.13
C PRO A 44 7.52 16.70 -14.95
N TYR A 45 6.91 16.69 -13.76
CA TYR A 45 5.67 15.94 -13.58
C TYR A 45 4.57 16.53 -14.45
N LYS A 46 3.68 15.67 -14.92
CA LYS A 46 2.40 16.13 -15.47
C LYS A 46 1.39 16.18 -14.33
N GLU A 47 0.62 17.25 -14.28
CA GLU A 47 -0.65 17.26 -13.58
C GLU A 47 -1.66 16.59 -14.53
N ASN A 48 -2.16 15.42 -14.14
CA ASN A 48 -3.01 14.58 -15.00
C ASN A 48 -4.27 14.14 -14.21
N PRO A 49 -5.46 14.10 -14.84
CA PRO A 49 -6.29 15.29 -14.87
C PRO A 49 -7.78 15.00 -14.62
N ASP A 50 -8.37 15.80 -13.77
CA ASP A 50 -9.56 16.62 -14.02
C ASP A 50 -9.78 17.30 -12.68
N GLU A 51 -9.85 18.63 -12.64
CA GLU A 51 -10.14 19.37 -11.39
C GLU A 51 -11.43 18.87 -10.70
N ASP A 52 -12.26 18.11 -11.43
CA ASP A 52 -13.53 17.55 -11.01
C ASP A 52 -13.55 16.02 -10.75
N SER A 53 -12.46 15.28 -10.99
CA SER A 53 -12.45 13.83 -10.75
C SER A 53 -11.77 13.47 -9.42
N PHE A 54 -12.50 12.74 -8.58
CA PHE A 54 -11.92 12.08 -7.42
C PHE A 54 -11.33 10.72 -7.87
N PRO A 55 -10.11 10.35 -7.43
CA PRO A 55 -9.24 11.07 -6.49
C PRO A 55 -8.46 12.24 -7.13
N SER A 56 -8.18 13.25 -6.29
CA SER A 56 -7.45 14.53 -6.47
C SER A 56 -6.37 14.58 -7.58
N PRO A 57 -6.05 15.77 -8.15
CA PRO A 57 -4.94 15.93 -9.09
C PRO A 57 -3.68 15.25 -8.58
N VAL A 58 -3.22 14.26 -9.35
CA VAL A 58 -2.02 13.50 -9.03
C VAL A 58 -0.84 14.10 -9.78
N ARG A 59 0.31 14.15 -9.10
CA ARG A 59 1.57 14.50 -9.77
C ARG A 59 2.15 13.21 -10.32
N ARG A 60 2.22 13.13 -11.65
CA ARG A 60 2.58 11.90 -12.36
C ARG A 60 3.90 12.02 -13.11
N TRP A 61 4.74 11.01 -12.95
CA TRP A 61 5.91 10.79 -13.81
C TRP A 61 5.80 9.48 -14.57
N TYR A 62 6.51 9.41 -15.69
CA TYR A 62 6.58 8.24 -16.54
C TYR A 62 8.03 7.82 -16.72
N GLY A 63 8.29 6.53 -16.69
CA GLY A 63 9.63 6.04 -16.89
C GLY A 63 9.66 4.60 -17.37
N ARG A 64 10.89 4.13 -17.55
CA ARG A 64 11.19 2.74 -17.83
C ARG A 64 12.46 2.31 -17.12
N ILE A 65 12.48 1.05 -16.68
CA ILE A 65 13.68 0.36 -16.20
C ILE A 65 13.93 -0.76 -17.20
N ASP A 66 15.00 -0.63 -17.99
CA ASP A 66 15.22 -1.46 -19.17
C ASP A 66 13.97 -1.46 -20.08
N ASP A 67 13.32 -2.61 -20.26
CA ASP A 67 12.10 -2.74 -21.06
C ASP A 67 10.81 -2.65 -20.23
N GLN A 68 10.88 -2.51 -18.90
CA GLN A 68 9.71 -2.40 -18.04
C GLN A 68 9.25 -0.95 -17.93
N LEU A 69 8.06 -0.65 -18.44
CA LEU A 69 7.41 0.66 -18.26
C LEU A 69 6.87 0.78 -16.83
N PHE A 70 6.90 1.99 -16.28
CA PHE A 70 6.22 2.32 -15.03
C PHE A 70 5.73 3.78 -15.05
N LEU A 71 4.73 4.08 -14.23
CA LEU A 71 4.37 5.45 -13.87
C LEU A 71 4.38 5.60 -12.35
N ILE A 72 4.60 6.83 -11.88
CA ILE A 72 4.63 7.17 -10.46
C ILE A 72 3.57 8.22 -10.22
N ASP A 73 2.70 7.95 -9.25
CA ASP A 73 1.65 8.83 -8.77
C ASP A 73 1.97 9.29 -7.35
N VAL A 74 1.95 10.59 -7.11
CA VAL A 74 2.16 11.14 -5.76
C VAL A 74 0.95 11.94 -5.30
N PHE A 75 0.41 11.56 -4.13
CA PHE A 75 -0.88 12.05 -3.60
C PHE A 75 -0.70 12.92 -2.35
N PHE A 76 -0.24 14.16 -2.49
CA PHE A 76 0.04 14.99 -1.31
C PHE A 76 -1.18 15.47 -0.50
N VAL A 77 -2.39 15.48 -1.09
CA VAL A 77 -3.60 15.97 -0.41
C VAL A 77 -4.31 14.85 0.36
N ILE A 78 -4.30 13.62 -0.16
CA ILE A 78 -5.09 12.50 0.39
C ILE A 78 -4.23 11.60 1.28
N CYS A 79 -3.00 11.30 0.85
CA CYS A 79 -2.06 10.45 1.57
C CYS A 79 -0.71 11.18 1.62
N PRO A 80 -0.53 12.17 2.51
CA PRO A 80 0.71 12.93 2.57
C PRO A 80 1.88 11.98 2.78
N ASN A 81 2.88 12.07 1.90
CA ASN A 81 4.07 11.22 1.89
C ASN A 81 3.86 9.78 1.39
N GLU A 82 2.80 9.49 0.63
CA GLU A 82 2.68 8.23 -0.12
C GLU A 82 2.81 8.47 -1.64
N CYS A 83 3.52 7.57 -2.31
CA CYS A 83 3.47 7.42 -3.76
C CYS A 83 3.04 6.02 -4.17
N GLN A 84 2.39 5.94 -5.32
CA GLN A 84 2.04 4.68 -5.97
C GLN A 84 2.86 4.54 -7.25
N VAL A 85 3.62 3.47 -7.36
CA VAL A 85 4.31 3.09 -8.58
C VAL A 85 3.47 2.03 -9.29
N TRP A 86 3.06 2.34 -10.50
CA TRP A 86 2.20 1.49 -11.31
C TRP A 86 2.99 0.90 -12.47
N ILE A 87 2.88 -0.41 -12.63
CA ILE A 87 3.65 -1.18 -13.61
C ILE A 87 2.66 -2.01 -14.44
N PRO A 88 2.66 -1.90 -15.78
CA PRO A 88 1.84 -2.77 -16.62
C PRO A 88 2.24 -4.23 -16.41
N PHE A 89 1.26 -5.09 -16.17
CA PHE A 89 1.48 -6.53 -16.03
C PHE A 89 2.07 -7.10 -17.32
N SER A 90 3.04 -8.01 -17.19
CA SER A 90 3.53 -8.84 -18.29
C SER A 90 3.39 -10.29 -17.90
N ASP A 91 2.94 -11.13 -18.84
CA ASP A 91 2.74 -12.59 -18.69
C ASP A 91 3.98 -13.34 -18.17
N SER A 92 5.16 -12.72 -18.25
CA SER A 92 6.43 -13.24 -17.76
C SER A 92 6.66 -13.09 -16.25
N HIS A 93 5.84 -12.32 -15.54
CA HIS A 93 6.02 -12.10 -14.10
C HIS A 93 5.31 -13.20 -13.31
N GLU A 94 6.07 -14.25 -13.00
CA GLU A 94 5.62 -15.35 -12.15
C GLU A 94 5.17 -14.87 -10.76
N PHE A 95 5.79 -13.79 -10.25
CA PHE A 95 5.44 -13.15 -8.98
C PHE A 95 5.49 -11.62 -9.11
N ALA A 96 4.45 -10.93 -8.63
CA ALA A 96 4.36 -9.48 -8.72
C ALA A 96 5.56 -8.81 -8.04
N TRP A 97 5.86 -9.22 -6.80
CA TRP A 97 6.80 -8.49 -5.95
C TRP A 97 8.27 -8.51 -6.42
N GLN A 98 8.68 -9.43 -7.31
CA GLN A 98 10.07 -9.46 -7.82
C GLN A 98 10.48 -8.14 -8.47
N THR A 99 9.50 -7.40 -9.01
CA THR A 99 9.69 -6.07 -9.58
C THR A 99 10.23 -5.05 -8.56
N LEU A 100 10.08 -5.28 -7.26
CA LEU A 100 10.68 -4.45 -6.21
C LEU A 100 12.21 -4.37 -6.32
N GLN A 101 12.87 -5.38 -6.90
CA GLN A 101 14.31 -5.35 -7.16
C GLN A 101 14.67 -4.31 -8.22
N ASP A 102 13.88 -4.20 -9.28
CA ASP A 102 14.06 -3.17 -10.31
C ASP A 102 13.80 -1.78 -9.76
N LEU A 103 12.76 -1.65 -8.93
CA LEU A 103 12.38 -0.38 -8.32
C LEU A 103 13.45 0.20 -7.39
N GLN A 104 14.47 -0.57 -6.98
CA GLN A 104 15.64 -0.02 -6.26
C GLN A 104 16.42 1.03 -7.08
N LEU A 105 16.21 1.10 -8.39
CA LEU A 105 16.80 2.13 -9.25
C LEU A 105 16.06 3.47 -9.20
N LEU A 106 14.86 3.53 -8.61
CA LEU A 106 14.12 4.77 -8.45
C LEU A 106 14.87 5.76 -7.54
N PRO A 107 14.54 7.07 -7.61
CA PRO A 107 15.11 8.08 -6.72
C PRO A 107 15.01 7.69 -5.24
N ALA A 108 16.01 8.07 -4.45
CA ALA A 108 16.10 7.73 -3.03
C ALA A 108 14.94 8.35 -2.22
N ALA A 109 14.33 9.41 -2.75
CA ALA A 109 13.08 9.97 -2.25
C ALA A 109 11.95 8.93 -2.12
N ILE A 110 11.96 7.86 -2.93
CA ILE A 110 10.98 6.78 -2.90
C ILE A 110 11.57 5.61 -2.09
N ARG A 111 11.01 5.34 -0.91
CA ARG A 111 11.54 4.34 0.02
C ARG A 111 11.12 2.93 -0.38
N THR A 112 11.72 2.41 -1.43
CA THR A 112 11.36 1.10 -2.02
C THR A 112 11.66 -0.11 -1.12
N ASN A 113 12.53 0.06 -0.12
CA ASN A 113 12.74 -0.92 0.96
C ASN A 113 11.60 -0.97 1.99
N ARG A 114 10.66 -0.01 1.94
CA ARG A 114 9.54 0.12 2.88
C ARG A 114 8.22 0.22 2.15
N THR A 115 7.89 -0.79 1.34
CA THR A 115 6.56 -0.84 0.72
C THR A 115 5.46 -0.85 1.78
N SER A 116 4.46 0.01 1.60
CA SER A 116 3.25 0.06 2.39
C SER A 116 2.14 -0.81 1.81
N GLY A 117 2.27 -1.26 0.56
CA GLY A 117 1.29 -2.14 -0.06
C GLY A 117 1.69 -2.57 -1.46
N ILE A 118 1.32 -3.79 -1.83
CA ILE A 118 1.51 -4.40 -3.13
C ILE A 118 0.14 -4.94 -3.56
N SER A 119 -0.45 -4.30 -4.57
CA SER A 119 -1.70 -4.74 -5.17
C SER A 119 -1.42 -5.39 -6.52
N ASN A 120 -2.00 -6.57 -6.72
CA ASN A 120 -2.06 -7.24 -8.02
C ASN A 120 -3.52 -7.62 -8.32
N ASP A 121 -3.82 -7.82 -9.59
CA ASP A 121 -5.14 -8.30 -10.03
C ASP A 121 -5.28 -9.84 -9.87
N SER A 122 -4.39 -10.49 -9.11
CA SER A 122 -4.47 -11.94 -8.90
C SER A 122 -5.76 -12.29 -8.17
N LYS A 123 -6.51 -13.21 -8.76
CA LYS A 123 -7.72 -13.79 -8.16
C LYS A 123 -7.40 -14.85 -7.10
N SER A 124 -6.16 -15.31 -7.02
CA SER A 124 -5.72 -16.28 -6.00
C SER A 124 -5.08 -15.52 -4.84
N ARG A 125 -5.72 -15.57 -3.67
CA ARG A 125 -5.20 -15.03 -2.41
C ARG A 125 -5.14 -16.18 -1.41
N ILE A 126 -3.97 -16.79 -1.29
CA ILE A 126 -3.78 -17.93 -0.38
C ILE A 126 -3.15 -17.44 0.92
N ARG A 127 -2.15 -16.55 0.83
CA ARG A 127 -1.37 -16.12 2.00
C ARG A 127 -1.19 -14.62 2.00
N THR A 128 -1.24 -13.99 3.17
CA THR A 128 -1.01 -12.56 3.31
C THR A 128 0.28 -12.30 4.06
N VAL A 129 1.11 -11.42 3.50
CA VAL A 129 2.26 -10.83 4.19
C VAL A 129 1.78 -9.62 4.96
N PHE A 130 2.04 -9.61 6.26
CA PHE A 130 1.75 -8.50 7.13
C PHE A 130 3.05 -7.80 7.55
N ARG A 131 2.98 -6.49 7.66
CA ARG A 131 4.01 -5.65 8.28
C ARG A 131 3.50 -5.22 9.66
N HIS A 132 4.33 -5.36 10.68
CA HIS A 132 4.01 -4.84 12.00
C HIS A 132 4.06 -3.31 11.98
N ASP A 133 2.98 -2.67 12.42
CA ASP A 133 2.86 -1.23 12.57
C ASP A 133 3.24 -0.82 13.99
N ASP A 134 3.99 0.28 14.15
CA ASP A 134 4.41 0.82 15.45
C ASP A 134 3.22 1.19 16.36
N ARG A 135 2.02 1.33 15.80
CA ARG A 135 0.76 1.50 16.54
C ARG A 135 0.24 0.19 17.14
N GLY A 136 0.97 -0.93 17.02
CA GLY A 136 0.69 -2.18 17.74
C GLY A 136 -0.27 -3.14 17.01
N PHE A 137 -0.35 -3.08 15.68
CA PHE A 137 -1.13 -4.03 14.88
C PHE A 137 -0.42 -4.41 13.59
N ASP A 138 -0.86 -5.51 12.98
CA ASP A 138 -0.29 -6.02 11.74
C ASP A 138 -1.12 -5.54 10.54
N TYR A 139 -0.50 -4.82 9.61
CA TYR A 139 -1.11 -4.30 8.39
C TYR A 139 -0.78 -5.20 7.18
N PRO A 140 -1.76 -5.64 6.37
CA PRO A 140 -1.53 -6.48 5.20
C PRO A 140 -0.87 -5.69 4.07
N ILE A 141 0.36 -6.03 3.71
CA ILE A 141 1.09 -5.35 2.62
C ILE A 141 1.04 -6.12 1.30
N TYR A 142 0.76 -7.42 1.30
CA TYR A 142 0.71 -8.22 0.08
C TYR A 142 -0.18 -9.45 0.26
N ASN A 143 -1.00 -9.76 -0.75
CA ASN A 143 -1.73 -11.02 -0.83
C ASN A 143 -1.06 -11.91 -1.87
N GLY A 144 -0.27 -12.87 -1.39
CA GLY A 144 0.44 -13.86 -2.19
C GLY A 144 -0.46 -14.94 -2.74
N ALA A 145 -0.03 -15.48 -3.89
CA ALA A 145 -0.72 -16.56 -4.58
C ALA A 145 -0.40 -17.94 -3.97
N SER A 146 0.64 -18.04 -3.13
CA SER A 146 1.08 -19.25 -2.40
C SER A 146 1.89 -18.88 -1.15
N ASP A 147 2.23 -19.87 -0.32
CA ASP A 147 3.15 -19.68 0.82
C ASP A 147 4.58 -19.35 0.34
N ASP A 148 5.11 -20.06 -0.65
CA ASP A 148 6.46 -19.82 -1.21
C ASP A 148 6.63 -18.39 -1.75
N ASP A 149 5.60 -17.87 -2.40
CA ASP A 149 5.54 -16.49 -2.91
C ASP A 149 5.61 -15.47 -1.76
N ALA A 150 4.83 -15.69 -0.70
CA ALA A 150 4.79 -14.81 0.45
C ALA A 150 6.09 -14.87 1.29
N GLU A 151 6.66 -16.08 1.45
CA GLU A 151 7.95 -16.27 2.14
C GLU A 151 9.11 -15.62 1.40
N SER A 152 9.15 -15.76 0.07
CA SER A 152 10.20 -15.17 -0.75
C SER A 152 10.16 -13.64 -0.72
N LEU A 153 8.97 -13.02 -0.68
CA LEU A 153 8.82 -11.59 -0.41
C LEU A 153 9.38 -11.20 0.96
N ILE A 154 9.03 -11.91 2.03
CA ILE A 154 9.55 -11.61 3.38
C ILE A 154 11.08 -11.70 3.41
N HIS A 155 11.65 -12.73 2.79
CA HIS A 155 13.10 -12.89 2.71
C HIS A 155 13.75 -11.69 2.00
N PHE A 156 13.17 -11.26 0.87
CA PHE A 156 13.62 -10.07 0.16
C PHE A 156 13.53 -8.82 1.05
N LEU A 157 12.39 -8.52 1.66
CA LEU A 157 12.21 -7.32 2.49
C LEU A 157 13.14 -7.29 3.69
N ARG A 158 13.32 -8.42 4.39
CA ARG A 158 14.25 -8.53 5.54
C ARG A 158 15.70 -8.32 5.14
N SER A 159 16.09 -8.68 3.91
CA SER A 159 17.43 -8.40 3.40
C SER A 159 17.70 -6.91 3.18
N GLN A 160 16.64 -6.11 2.99
CA GLN A 160 16.74 -4.66 2.79
C GLN A 160 16.70 -3.89 4.12
N ASP A 161 15.84 -4.30 5.05
CA ASP A 161 15.75 -3.69 6.39
C ASP A 161 15.32 -4.74 7.43
N SER A 162 16.31 -5.26 8.17
CA SER A 162 16.05 -6.27 9.21
C SER A 162 15.36 -5.72 10.47
N THR A 163 15.20 -4.40 10.58
CA THR A 163 14.51 -3.78 11.72
C THR A 163 12.99 -3.87 11.61
N ILE A 164 12.47 -4.10 10.40
CA ILE A 164 11.03 -4.20 10.15
C ILE A 164 10.57 -5.64 10.37
N VAL A 165 9.52 -5.79 11.17
CA VAL A 165 8.94 -7.09 11.47
C VAL A 165 7.85 -7.41 10.46
N TYR A 166 7.99 -8.57 9.82
CA TYR A 166 7.01 -9.14 8.89
C TYR A 166 6.56 -10.52 9.35
N SER A 167 5.29 -10.83 9.13
CA SER A 167 4.65 -12.10 9.45
C SER A 167 3.78 -12.60 8.29
N LEU A 168 3.48 -13.91 8.31
CA LEU A 168 2.51 -14.53 7.40
C LEU A 168 1.24 -14.87 8.16
N GLY A 169 0.11 -14.71 7.49
CA GLY A 169 -1.18 -15.13 8.02
C GLY A 169 -2.23 -15.31 6.94
N GLU A 170 -3.40 -15.75 7.37
CA GLU A 170 -4.57 -15.83 6.50
C GLU A 170 -5.00 -14.43 6.04
N PRO A 171 -5.53 -14.29 4.82
CA PRO A 171 -6.12 -13.04 4.37
C PRO A 171 -7.21 -12.54 5.31
N GLU A 172 -7.25 -11.22 5.52
CA GLU A 172 -8.34 -10.63 6.31
C GLU A 172 -9.68 -10.93 5.62
N PRO A 173 -10.67 -11.49 6.35
CA PRO A 173 -11.98 -11.70 5.78
C PRO A 173 -12.65 -10.34 5.52
N SER A 174 -13.31 -10.21 4.36
CA SER A 174 -14.06 -9.02 3.99
C SER A 174 -15.38 -8.94 4.76
N ILE A 175 -15.31 -8.59 6.05
CA ILE A 175 -16.43 -8.47 6.98
C ILE A 175 -16.48 -7.07 7.58
N SER A 176 -17.64 -6.69 8.13
CA SER A 176 -17.82 -5.37 8.74
C SER A 176 -17.10 -5.27 10.09
N TRP A 177 -16.18 -4.32 10.18
CA TRP A 177 -15.48 -3.91 11.39
C TRP A 177 -15.92 -2.52 11.80
N VAL A 178 -16.09 -2.29 13.10
CA VAL A 178 -16.58 -1.03 13.65
C VAL A 178 -15.59 -0.48 14.65
N ALA A 179 -15.31 0.82 14.55
CA ALA A 179 -14.64 1.61 15.57
C ALA A 179 -15.66 2.38 16.40
N ILE A 180 -15.64 2.19 17.72
CA ILE A 180 -16.46 2.95 18.67
C ILE A 180 -15.57 3.76 19.60
N GLU A 181 -16.05 4.94 19.96
CA GLU A 181 -15.51 5.74 21.06
C GLU A 181 -16.37 5.53 22.31
N SER A 182 -15.73 5.27 23.44
CA SER A 182 -16.36 5.05 24.73
C SER A 182 -16.14 6.25 25.64
N SER A 183 -17.20 7.01 25.91
CA SER A 183 -17.16 8.13 26.85
C SER A 183 -18.08 7.83 28.03
N GLY A 184 -17.49 7.37 29.13
CA GLY A 184 -18.22 6.88 30.30
C GLY A 184 -19.11 5.68 29.96
N ALA A 185 -20.43 5.82 30.14
CA ALA A 185 -21.40 4.79 29.78
C ALA A 185 -21.89 4.87 28.33
N SER A 186 -21.52 5.92 27.58
CA SER A 186 -21.95 6.11 26.20
C SER A 186 -20.96 5.49 25.22
N ARG A 187 -21.50 4.93 24.12
CA ARG A 187 -20.72 4.38 23.00
C ARG A 187 -21.18 5.05 21.71
N ILE A 188 -20.24 5.66 21.00
CA ILE A 188 -20.49 6.39 19.76
C ILE A 188 -19.80 5.65 18.62
N HIS A 189 -20.54 5.31 17.57
CA HIS A 189 -19.96 4.74 16.34
C HIS A 189 -19.20 5.84 15.59
N ARG A 190 -17.93 5.59 15.31
CA ARG A 190 -17.05 6.56 14.64
C ARG A 190 -16.71 6.16 13.21
N ALA A 191 -16.54 4.86 12.97
CA ALA A 191 -16.27 4.35 11.64
C ALA A 191 -16.74 2.91 11.48
N ARG A 192 -17.00 2.53 10.22
CA ARG A 192 -17.30 1.15 9.81
C ARG A 192 -16.65 0.88 8.46
N TYR A 193 -15.82 -0.15 8.37
CA TYR A 193 -15.19 -0.58 7.12
C TYR A 193 -15.23 -2.11 6.98
N ASN A 194 -15.12 -2.59 5.74
CA ASN A 194 -15.02 -4.02 5.45
C ASN A 194 -13.60 -4.59 5.62
N SER A 195 -12.75 -3.91 6.39
CA SER A 195 -11.38 -4.33 6.73
C SER A 195 -11.09 -3.99 8.18
N ARG A 196 -10.52 -4.97 8.88
CA ARG A 196 -10.03 -4.84 10.25
C ARG A 196 -8.97 -3.75 10.31
N THR A 197 -7.95 -3.88 9.46
CA THR A 197 -6.81 -2.97 9.43
C THR A 197 -7.22 -1.53 9.16
N SER A 198 -8.08 -1.27 8.17
CA SER A 198 -8.56 0.10 7.89
C SER A 198 -9.30 0.68 9.09
N THR A 199 -10.11 -0.13 9.77
CA THR A 199 -10.88 0.30 10.95
C THR A 199 -9.99 0.58 12.15
N ILE A 200 -8.97 -0.25 12.40
CA ILE A 200 -7.97 -0.02 13.44
C ILE A 200 -7.17 1.25 13.15
N SER A 201 -6.71 1.45 11.91
CA SER A 201 -5.94 2.65 11.53
C SER A 201 -6.73 3.93 11.80
N VAL A 202 -8.00 3.99 11.39
CA VAL A 202 -8.89 5.13 11.66
C VAL A 202 -9.14 5.31 13.16
N GLY A 203 -9.36 4.20 13.89
CA GLY A 203 -9.47 4.24 15.35
C GLY A 203 -8.23 4.81 16.03
N CYS A 204 -7.03 4.45 15.56
CA CYS A 204 -5.77 5.01 16.03
C CYS A 204 -5.72 6.52 15.75
N GLU A 205 -5.96 6.98 14.53
CA GLU A 205 -5.94 8.41 14.20
C GLU A 205 -6.93 9.22 15.05
N MET A 206 -8.18 8.75 15.18
CA MET A 206 -9.19 9.43 16.00
C MET A 206 -8.82 9.48 17.49
N SER A 207 -8.19 8.44 18.01
CA SER A 207 -7.79 8.37 19.41
C SER A 207 -6.62 9.28 19.78
N LYS A 208 -5.89 9.85 18.80
CA LYS A 208 -4.80 10.81 19.08
C LYS A 208 -5.33 12.15 19.60
N GLU A 209 -6.51 12.54 19.17
CA GLU A 209 -7.12 13.84 19.47
C GLU A 209 -8.21 13.75 20.55
N SER A 210 -8.50 12.55 21.05
CA SER A 210 -9.54 12.30 22.06
C SER A 210 -8.93 11.75 23.36
N GLN A 211 -9.54 12.13 24.48
CA GLN A 211 -9.20 11.57 25.80
C GLN A 211 -9.97 10.28 26.13
N ASN A 212 -10.90 9.88 25.25
CA ASN A 212 -11.73 8.70 25.45
C ASN A 212 -11.04 7.42 24.93
N ASP A 213 -11.50 6.28 25.42
CA ASP A 213 -11.05 4.97 24.94
C ASP A 213 -11.75 4.59 23.63
N PHE A 214 -11.00 4.00 22.71
CA PHE A 214 -11.53 3.48 21.46
C PHE A 214 -11.51 1.96 21.47
N PHE A 215 -12.54 1.36 20.87
CA PHE A 215 -12.61 -0.08 20.68
C PHE A 215 -12.92 -0.40 19.22
N VAL A 216 -12.22 -1.38 18.67
CA VAL A 216 -12.48 -1.92 17.34
C VAL A 216 -12.87 -3.38 17.45
N TYR A 217 -13.98 -3.75 16.81
CA TYR A 217 -14.50 -5.11 16.83
C TYR A 217 -15.18 -5.48 15.52
N SER A 218 -15.21 -6.78 15.25
CA SER A 218 -15.98 -7.37 14.14
C SER A 218 -17.45 -7.48 14.52
N GLU A 219 -18.34 -7.17 13.59
CA GLU A 219 -19.78 -7.43 13.72
C GLU A 219 -20.18 -8.87 13.38
N SER A 220 -19.23 -9.67 12.89
CA SER A 220 -19.36 -11.09 12.59
C SER A 220 -18.35 -11.89 13.45
N PRO A 221 -18.57 -12.01 14.77
CA PRO A 221 -17.64 -12.68 15.69
C PRO A 221 -17.44 -14.16 15.37
N GLU A 222 -18.36 -14.80 14.66
CA GLU A 222 -18.24 -16.17 14.16
C GLU A 222 -17.17 -16.34 13.08
N LEU A 223 -16.83 -15.26 12.36
CA LEU A 223 -15.77 -15.24 11.36
C LEU A 223 -14.46 -14.69 11.94
N ASP A 224 -14.55 -13.68 12.80
CA ASP A 224 -13.41 -13.15 13.55
C ASP A 224 -13.89 -12.50 14.85
N ALA A 225 -13.58 -13.10 15.99
CA ALA A 225 -14.02 -12.62 17.30
C ALA A 225 -13.11 -11.54 17.91
N ARG A 226 -11.95 -11.25 17.29
CA ARG A 226 -10.92 -10.37 17.88
C ARG A 226 -11.46 -8.98 18.15
N ARG A 227 -11.01 -8.39 19.26
CA ARG A 227 -11.29 -7.01 19.62
C ARG A 227 -10.01 -6.28 19.96
N TYR A 228 -10.00 -4.99 19.70
CA TYR A 228 -8.85 -4.13 19.91
C TYR A 228 -9.25 -2.97 20.80
N SER A 229 -8.46 -2.70 21.83
CA SER A 229 -8.55 -1.48 22.60
C SER A 229 -7.45 -0.52 22.13
N ILE A 230 -7.83 0.72 21.86
CA ILE A 230 -6.96 1.75 21.30
C ILE A 230 -6.97 2.97 22.23
N ARG A 231 -5.78 3.52 22.51
CA ARG A 231 -5.60 4.74 23.30
C ARG A 231 -4.39 5.51 22.78
N ASN A 232 -4.52 6.84 22.68
CA ASN A 232 -3.44 7.75 22.25
C ASN A 232 -2.76 7.32 20.92
N GLY A 233 -3.54 6.81 19.98
CA GLY A 233 -3.04 6.38 18.67
C GLY A 233 -2.44 4.98 18.60
N ILE A 234 -2.52 4.19 19.68
CA ILE A 234 -1.87 2.88 19.79
C ILE A 234 -2.87 1.81 20.24
N VAL A 235 -2.78 0.62 19.68
CA VAL A 235 -3.45 -0.59 20.16
C VAL A 235 -2.78 -1.03 21.45
N VAL A 236 -3.51 -0.94 22.56
CA VAL A 236 -2.99 -1.27 23.90
C VAL A 236 -3.29 -2.71 24.31
N ASN A 237 -4.33 -3.33 23.74
CA ASN A 237 -4.70 -4.72 24.01
C ASN A 237 -5.45 -5.34 22.83
N MET A 238 -5.20 -6.63 22.61
CA MET A 238 -6.03 -7.51 21.80
C MET A 238 -6.80 -8.43 22.75
N LEU A 239 -8.13 -8.41 22.67
CA LEU A 239 -9.07 -9.15 23.53
C LEU A 239 -9.83 -10.21 22.74
#